data_AF-A0A970EJH0-F1
#
_entry.id   AF-A0A970EJH0-F1
#
_cell.length_a   1.000
_cell.length_b   1.000
_cell.length_c   1.000
_cell.angle_alpha   90.00
_cell.angle_beta   90.00
_cell.angle_gamma   90.00
#
_symmetry.space_group_name_H-M   'P 1'
#
loop_
_entity.id
_entity.type
_entity.pdbx_description
1 polymer ?
#
loop_
_entity_poly.entity_id
_entity_poly.type
_entity_poly.pdbx_seq_one_letter_code
_entity_poly.pdbx_strand_id
1 'polypeptide(L)'
;MFTHVVKCTGNYISVPSTPLEPLEVMVPVVIAKSEKSFIFTATKYLPVTPQKIKSIDSYIKNLKFEVVKGFVIYDVTVCQKVFYVYSDRVMMQSYCDVFSGSIPIPNAKKGLEVKADTGVEIFYNSHDFDILEQVLINMRLQLLEYRNIAL
;
A
#
# COMPACT_ATOMS: atom_id res chain seq x y z
N MET A 1 7.84 24.62 25.09
CA MET A 1 6.39 24.47 24.87
C MET A 1 6.17 23.03 24.43
N PHE A 2 5.64 22.18 25.30
CA PHE A 2 5.49 20.74 25.03
C PHE A 2 4.01 20.47 24.75
N THR A 3 3.64 20.35 23.48
CA THR A 3 2.29 19.93 23.09
C THR A 3 2.13 18.47 23.50
N HIS A 4 1.27 18.20 24.48
CA HIS A 4 0.92 16.83 24.86
C HIS A 4 -0.03 16.26 23.80
N VAL A 5 0.54 15.55 22.82
CA VAL A 5 -0.23 14.85 21.78
C VAL A 5 -0.76 13.55 22.38
N VAL A 6 -2.02 13.56 22.83
CA VAL A 6 -2.69 12.35 23.30
C VAL A 6 -3.16 11.56 22.09
N LYS A 7 -2.62 10.34 21.93
CA LYS A 7 -3.03 9.40 20.87
C LYS A 7 -4.23 8.59 21.37
N CYS A 8 -5.33 8.57 20.62
CA CYS A 8 -6.48 7.73 20.97
C CYS A 8 -6.07 6.25 21.04
N THR A 9 -6.21 5.63 22.21
CA THR A 9 -6.09 4.18 22.42
C THR A 9 -7.41 3.66 22.97
N GLY A 10 -8.08 2.76 22.24
CA GLY A 10 -9.28 2.07 22.74
C GLY A 10 -10.51 2.96 22.98
N ASN A 11 -10.72 4.00 22.17
CA ASN A 11 -11.84 4.98 22.25
C ASN A 11 -11.82 5.95 23.45
N TYR A 12 -10.74 6.00 24.24
CA TYR A 12 -10.59 6.99 25.31
C TYR A 12 -9.39 7.91 25.05
N ILE A 13 -9.53 9.17 25.43
CA ILE A 13 -8.44 10.16 25.48
C ILE A 13 -8.13 10.35 26.96
N SER A 14 -6.95 9.91 27.40
CA SER A 14 -6.50 10.17 28.77
C SER A 14 -5.95 11.59 28.85
N VAL A 15 -6.55 12.38 29.73
CA VAL A 15 -6.21 13.79 29.93
C VAL A 15 -5.64 13.96 31.34
N PRO A 16 -4.54 14.71 31.54
CA PRO A 16 -4.05 15.02 32.88
C PRO A 16 -5.12 15.78 33.69
N SER A 17 -5.27 15.44 34.97
CA SER A 17 -6.33 15.98 35.83
C SER A 17 -6.23 17.49 36.11
N THR A 18 -5.06 18.10 35.87
CA THR A 18 -4.80 19.54 36.01
C THR A 18 -3.88 20.00 34.87
N PRO A 19 -4.44 20.37 33.71
CA PRO A 19 -3.65 20.96 32.63
C PRO A 19 -3.11 22.33 33.06
N LEU A 20 -1.80 22.57 32.88
CA LEU A 20 -1.19 23.90 33.10
C LEU A 20 -1.57 24.93 32.01
N GLU A 21 -2.04 24.45 30.86
CA GLU A 21 -2.46 25.22 29.68
C GLU A 21 -3.76 24.61 29.12
N PRO A 22 -4.53 25.33 28.27
CA PRO A 22 -5.71 24.78 27.61
C PRO A 22 -5.33 23.51 26.86
N LEU A 23 -6.03 22.41 27.14
CA LEU A 23 -5.74 21.14 26.48
C LEU A 23 -6.22 21.18 25.04
N GLU A 24 -5.30 21.08 24.08
CA GLU A 24 -5.64 20.86 22.67
C GLU A 24 -5.58 19.37 22.33
N VAL A 25 -6.66 18.85 21.76
CA VAL A 25 -6.75 17.45 21.31
C VAL A 25 -6.83 17.42 19.78
N MET A 26 -5.93 16.66 19.14
CA MET A 26 -6.01 16.37 17.71
C MET A 26 -6.68 15.02 17.46
N VAL A 27 -7.78 15.03 16.71
CA VAL A 27 -8.51 13.80 16.34
C VAL A 27 -8.49 13.60 14.82
N PRO A 28 -8.19 12.37 14.33
CA PRO A 28 -8.30 12.05 12.93
C PRO A 28 -9.77 11.88 12.53
N VAL A 29 -10.20 12.60 11.49
CA VAL A 29 -11.53 12.51 10.90
C VAL A 29 -11.44 11.89 9.51
N VAL A 30 -12.21 10.83 9.26
CA VAL A 30 -12.27 10.22 7.93
C VAL A 30 -13.10 11.11 7.00
N ILE A 31 -12.45 11.69 5.99
CA ILE A 31 -13.06 12.56 4.99
C ILE A 31 -13.64 11.77 3.82
N ALA A 32 -12.96 10.69 3.44
CA ALA A 32 -13.38 9.84 2.34
C ALA A 32 -12.88 8.40 2.53
N LYS A 33 -13.61 7.47 1.93
CA LYS A 33 -13.20 6.08 1.75
C LYS A 33 -13.30 5.71 0.28
N SER A 34 -12.40 4.86 -0.20
CA SER A 34 -12.43 4.36 -1.58
C SER A 34 -11.91 2.93 -1.61
N GLU A 35 -12.50 2.10 -2.46
CA GLU A 35 -12.02 0.76 -2.75
C GLU A 35 -11.89 0.61 -4.27
N LYS A 36 -10.71 0.19 -4.73
CA LYS A 36 -10.42 0.07 -6.16
C LYS A 36 -9.43 -1.05 -6.43
N SER A 37 -9.66 -1.75 -7.53
CA SER A 37 -8.79 -2.79 -8.06
C SER A 37 -8.17 -2.34 -9.39
N PHE A 38 -6.91 -2.71 -9.59
CA PHE A 38 -6.13 -2.40 -10.79
C PHE A 38 -5.49 -3.68 -11.32
N ILE A 39 -5.48 -3.85 -12.64
CA ILE A 39 -4.77 -4.95 -13.29
C ILE A 39 -3.67 -4.35 -14.16
N PHE A 40 -2.45 -4.84 -13.95
CA PHE A 40 -1.29 -4.51 -14.76
C PHE A 40 -0.76 -5.78 -15.41
N THR A 41 -0.25 -5.65 -16.64
CA THR A 41 0.47 -6.75 -17.30
C THR A 41 1.96 -6.51 -17.17
N ALA A 42 2.70 -7.54 -16.80
CA ALA A 42 4.16 -7.52 -16.74
C ALA A 42 4.74 -8.79 -17.36
N THR A 43 5.97 -8.70 -17.85
CA THR A 43 6.73 -9.87 -18.32
C THR A 43 8.00 -9.98 -17.49
N LYS A 44 8.32 -11.20 -17.04
CA LYS A 44 9.56 -11.55 -16.36
C LYS A 44 10.32 -12.59 -17.16
N TYR A 45 11.65 -12.52 -17.04
CA TYR A 45 12.56 -13.41 -17.76
C TYR A 45 13.42 -14.14 -16.74
N LEU A 46 13.33 -15.47 -16.75
CA LEU A 46 14.23 -16.32 -16.00
C LEU A 46 15.58 -16.40 -16.73
N PRO A 47 16.71 -16.52 -16.01
CA PRO A 47 18.03 -16.60 -16.63
C PRO A 47 18.25 -17.90 -17.42
N VAL A 48 17.42 -18.91 -17.18
CA VAL A 48 17.43 -20.22 -17.85
C VAL A 48 16.00 -20.72 -17.99
N THR A 49 15.75 -21.53 -19.02
CA THR A 49 14.43 -22.18 -19.20
C THR A 49 14.17 -23.16 -18.06
N PRO A 50 13.16 -22.94 -17.20
CA PRO A 50 12.80 -23.84 -16.13
C PRO A 50 12.18 -25.14 -16.67
N GLN A 51 12.42 -26.26 -15.99
CA GLN A 51 11.62 -27.47 -16.18
C GLN A 51 10.21 -27.28 -15.61
N LYS A 52 10.09 -26.52 -14.51
CA LYS A 52 8.83 -26.22 -13.83
C LYS A 52 8.96 -25.00 -12.92
N ILE A 53 7.91 -24.18 -12.81
CA ILE A 53 7.75 -23.18 -11.74
C ILE A 53 7.15 -23.87 -10.51
N LYS A 54 7.81 -23.74 -9.36
CA LYS A 54 7.41 -24.36 -8.09
C LYS A 54 6.47 -23.45 -7.31
N SER A 55 6.84 -22.19 -7.13
CA SER A 55 6.02 -21.17 -6.49
C SER A 55 6.51 -19.78 -6.87
N ILE A 56 5.61 -18.80 -6.76
CA ILE A 56 5.92 -17.38 -6.87
C ILE A 56 5.38 -16.73 -5.60
N ASP A 57 6.28 -16.19 -4.78
CA ASP A 57 5.93 -15.52 -3.54
C ASP A 57 6.05 -14.01 -3.75
N SER A 58 4.93 -13.29 -3.65
CA SER A 58 4.88 -11.84 -3.86
C SER A 58 4.54 -11.08 -2.58
N TYR A 59 5.03 -9.85 -2.49
CA TYR A 59 4.73 -8.95 -1.37
C TYR A 59 4.89 -7.49 -1.78
N ILE A 60 4.15 -6.62 -1.10
CA ILE A 60 4.28 -5.17 -1.26
C ILE A 60 5.48 -4.72 -0.43
N LYS A 61 6.52 -4.22 -1.11
CA LYS A 61 7.73 -3.70 -0.47
C LYS A 61 7.56 -2.26 0.00
N ASN A 62 6.86 -1.44 -0.79
CA ASN A 62 6.68 -0.03 -0.50
C ASN A 62 5.39 0.49 -1.14
N LEU A 63 4.76 1.46 -0.48
CA LEU A 63 3.55 2.11 -0.93
C LEU A 63 3.65 3.60 -0.64
N LYS A 64 3.57 4.44 -1.68
CA LYS A 64 3.59 5.90 -1.56
C LYS A 64 2.30 6.47 -2.11
N PHE A 65 1.85 7.55 -1.48
CA PHE A 65 0.68 8.30 -1.90
C PHE A 65 0.98 9.78 -1.99
N GLU A 66 0.42 10.42 -3.01
CA GLU A 66 0.34 11.87 -3.11
C GLU A 66 -1.13 12.28 -3.28
N VAL A 67 -1.61 13.12 -2.37
CA VAL A 67 -2.98 13.64 -2.44
C VAL A 67 -2.99 14.97 -3.17
N VAL A 68 -3.62 14.99 -4.33
CA VAL A 68 -3.86 16.20 -5.12
C VAL A 68 -5.36 16.50 -5.16
N LYS A 69 -5.77 17.64 -5.72
CA LYS A 69 -7.19 18.01 -5.77
C LYS A 69 -7.97 16.97 -6.57
N GLY A 70 -8.89 16.28 -5.91
CA GLY A 70 -9.79 15.29 -6.52
C GLY A 70 -9.18 13.91 -6.80
N PHE A 71 -7.89 13.70 -6.52
CA PHE A 71 -7.21 12.42 -6.79
C PHE A 71 -6.21 12.06 -5.71
N VAL A 72 -6.01 10.75 -5.55
CA VAL A 72 -4.85 10.19 -4.85
C VAL A 72 -4.00 9.47 -5.87
N ILE A 73 -2.78 9.96 -6.09
CA ILE A 73 -1.77 9.29 -6.92
C ILE A 73 -1.06 8.27 -6.02
N TYR A 74 -0.76 7.09 -6.54
CA TYR A 74 -0.05 6.05 -5.82
C TYR A 74 1.12 5.50 -6.63
N ASP A 75 2.17 5.10 -5.92
CA ASP A 75 3.23 4.23 -6.40
C ASP A 75 3.32 3.03 -5.46
N VAL A 76 3.08 1.83 -5.99
CA VAL A 76 3.23 0.58 -5.24
C VAL A 76 4.39 -0.23 -5.80
N THR A 77 5.36 -0.51 -4.96
CA THR A 77 6.49 -1.39 -5.28
C THR A 77 6.13 -2.81 -4.87
N VAL A 78 5.88 -3.68 -5.85
CA VAL A 78 5.65 -5.11 -5.63
C VAL A 78 6.94 -5.83 -5.92
N CYS A 79 7.40 -6.64 -4.98
CA CYS A 79 8.52 -7.54 -5.18
C CYS A 79 8.03 -8.99 -5.15
N GLN A 80 8.73 -9.86 -5.86
CA GLN A 80 8.42 -11.27 -5.92
C GLN A 80 9.68 -12.12 -5.98
N LYS A 81 9.54 -13.36 -5.51
CA LYS A 81 10.55 -14.43 -5.59
C LYS A 81 9.95 -15.59 -6.37
N VAL A 82 10.51 -15.87 -7.54
CA VAL A 82 10.14 -17.02 -8.37
C VAL A 82 11.06 -18.18 -8.02
N PHE A 83 10.48 -19.27 -7.53
CA PHE A 83 11.16 -20.53 -7.29
C PHE A 83 10.87 -21.49 -8.43
N TYR A 84 11.90 -22.02 -9.07
CA TYR A 84 11.76 -22.86 -10.26
C TYR A 84 12.79 -24.00 -10.27
N VAL A 85 12.50 -25.06 -11.01
CA VAL A 85 13.39 -26.23 -11.12
C VAL A 85 14.20 -26.12 -12.40
N TYR A 86 15.52 -26.27 -12.27
CA TYR A 86 16.43 -26.39 -13.40
C TYR A 86 17.53 -27.40 -13.07
N SER A 87 17.74 -28.37 -13.95
CA SER A 87 18.72 -29.46 -13.75
C SER A 87 18.57 -30.14 -12.38
N ASP A 88 17.33 -30.51 -12.03
CA ASP A 88 16.95 -31.18 -10.77
C ASP A 88 17.25 -30.38 -9.48
N ARG A 89 17.48 -29.07 -9.61
CA ARG A 89 17.72 -28.16 -8.47
C ARG A 89 16.67 -27.07 -8.44
N VAL A 90 16.29 -26.66 -7.23
CA VAL A 90 15.44 -25.48 -7.02
C VAL A 90 16.32 -24.23 -7.06
N MET A 91 16.05 -23.38 -8.04
CA MET A 91 16.63 -22.06 -8.21
C MET A 91 15.63 -21.00 -7.72
N MET A 92 16.15 -19.80 -7.46
CA MET A 92 15.35 -18.64 -7.05
C MET A 92 15.82 -17.41 -7.81
N GLN A 93 14.87 -16.67 -8.38
CA GLN A 93 15.10 -15.35 -8.98
C GLN A 93 14.15 -14.32 -8.36
N SER A 94 14.65 -13.12 -8.08
CA SER A 94 13.84 -12.03 -7.51
C SER A 94 13.59 -10.93 -8.53
N TYR A 95 12.41 -10.32 -8.45
CA TYR A 95 12.01 -9.17 -9.26
C TYR A 95 11.30 -8.13 -8.39
N CYS A 96 11.40 -6.86 -8.77
CA CYS A 96 10.65 -5.79 -8.14
C CYS A 96 10.22 -4.79 -9.21
N ASP A 97 8.95 -4.43 -9.21
CA ASP A 97 8.37 -3.47 -10.14
C ASP A 97 7.60 -2.40 -9.39
N VAL A 98 7.50 -1.24 -10.02
CA VAL A 98 6.67 -0.12 -9.54
C VAL A 98 5.45 -0.02 -10.44
N PHE A 99 4.27 -0.12 -9.83
CA PHE A 99 3.00 0.15 -10.49
C PHE A 99 2.47 1.49 -10.00
N SER A 100 2.17 2.38 -10.93
CA SER A 100 1.73 3.74 -10.64
C SER A 100 0.33 3.98 -11.21
N GLY A 101 -0.45 4.79 -10.52
CA GLY A 101 -1.79 5.14 -10.97
C GLY A 101 -2.43 6.21 -10.11
N SER A 102 -3.72 6.45 -10.34
CA SER A 102 -4.50 7.42 -9.58
C SER A 102 -5.89 6.91 -9.27
N ILE A 103 -6.38 7.19 -8.06
CA ILE A 103 -7.75 6.91 -7.64
C ILE A 103 -8.49 8.26 -7.56
N PRO A 104 -9.57 8.46 -8.35
CA PRO A 104 -10.41 9.65 -8.23
C PRO A 104 -11.18 9.62 -6.91
N ILE A 105 -11.00 10.67 -6.10
CA ILE A 105 -11.67 10.86 -4.81
C ILE A 105 -12.06 12.34 -4.75
N PRO A 106 -13.33 12.71 -5.00
CA PRO A 106 -13.74 14.12 -5.15
C PRO A 106 -13.32 15.04 -3.99
N ASN A 107 -13.33 14.53 -2.75
CA ASN A 107 -12.98 15.28 -1.53
C ASN A 107 -11.47 15.26 -1.21
N ALA A 108 -10.63 14.67 -2.07
CA ALA A 108 -9.19 14.67 -1.90
C ALA A 108 -8.61 16.08 -2.09
N LYS A 109 -7.79 16.50 -1.13
CA LYS A 109 -7.05 17.77 -1.15
C LYS A 109 -5.70 17.56 -0.45
N LYS A 110 -4.72 18.40 -0.80
CA LYS A 110 -3.40 18.39 -0.15
C LYS A 110 -3.55 18.51 1.37
N GLY A 111 -2.68 17.80 2.09
CA GLY A 111 -2.66 17.78 3.56
C GLY A 111 -3.51 16.68 4.20
N LEU A 112 -4.33 15.95 3.43
CA LEU A 112 -4.98 14.74 3.93
C LEU A 112 -3.99 13.58 4.02
N GLU A 113 -4.02 12.84 5.13
CA GLU A 113 -3.25 11.59 5.29
C GLU A 113 -4.01 10.44 4.63
N VAL A 114 -3.29 9.56 3.92
CA VAL A 114 -3.86 8.35 3.32
C VAL A 114 -3.51 7.16 4.21
N LYS A 115 -4.52 6.48 4.72
CA LYS A 115 -4.38 5.11 5.25
C LYS A 115 -4.85 4.13 4.20
N ALA A 116 -4.03 3.14 3.92
CA ALA A 116 -4.31 2.14 2.91
C ALA A 116 -4.20 0.73 3.48
N ASP A 117 -5.17 -0.11 3.13
CA ASP A 117 -5.06 -1.55 3.17
C ASP A 117 -4.93 -2.03 1.73
N THR A 118 -3.83 -2.69 1.40
CA THR A 118 -3.49 -3.05 0.01
C THR A 118 -3.11 -4.52 -0.08
N GLY A 119 -3.71 -5.22 -1.04
CA GLY A 119 -3.39 -6.59 -1.39
C GLY A 119 -2.86 -6.70 -2.82
N VAL A 120 -2.06 -7.73 -3.07
CA VAL A 120 -1.56 -8.07 -4.40
C VAL A 120 -1.81 -9.55 -4.69
N GLU A 121 -2.28 -9.84 -5.89
CA GLU A 121 -2.43 -11.18 -6.44
C GLU A 121 -1.78 -11.21 -7.81
N ILE A 122 -1.07 -12.30 -8.11
CA ILE A 122 -0.38 -12.49 -9.39
C ILE A 122 -0.94 -13.73 -10.05
N PHE A 123 -1.50 -13.55 -11.24
CA PHE A 123 -1.83 -14.63 -12.15
C PHE A 123 -0.74 -14.70 -13.22
N TYR A 124 -0.29 -15.89 -13.58
CA TYR A 124 0.78 -16.03 -14.55
C TYR A 124 0.54 -17.17 -15.53
N ASN A 125 1.12 -17.01 -16.71
CA ASN A 125 1.39 -18.09 -17.64
C ASN A 125 2.87 -18.06 -18.00
N SER A 126 3.50 -19.21 -18.17
CA SER A 126 4.93 -19.32 -18.49
C SER A 126 5.15 -20.08 -19.78
N HIS A 127 6.03 -19.57 -20.64
CA HIS A 127 6.47 -20.23 -21.86
C HIS A 127 7.98 -20.05 -22.00
N ASP A 128 8.71 -21.13 -22.21
CA ASP A 128 10.18 -21.13 -22.14
C ASP A 128 10.68 -20.45 -20.85
N PHE A 129 11.50 -19.41 -20.97
CA PHE A 129 12.01 -18.63 -19.83
C PHE A 129 11.16 -17.38 -19.51
N ASP A 130 10.07 -17.17 -20.24
CA ASP A 130 9.18 -16.03 -20.07
C ASP A 130 8.06 -16.35 -19.10
N ILE A 131 7.76 -15.39 -18.22
CA ILE A 131 6.59 -15.41 -17.33
C ILE A 131 5.76 -14.18 -17.65
N LEU A 132 4.58 -14.41 -18.22
CA LEU A 132 3.57 -13.38 -18.48
C LEU A 132 2.65 -13.28 -17.27
N GLU A 133 2.63 -12.12 -16.63
CA GLU A 133 1.92 -11.88 -15.38
C GLU A 133 0.79 -10.88 -15.56
N GLN A 134 -0.33 -11.16 -14.93
CA GLN A 134 -1.38 -10.20 -14.61
C GLN A 134 -1.30 -9.92 -13.11
N VAL A 135 -0.92 -8.71 -12.75
CA VAL A 135 -0.77 -8.25 -11.37
C VAL A 135 -2.04 -7.49 -10.97
N LEU A 136 -2.86 -8.12 -10.15
CA LEU A 136 -4.07 -7.54 -9.55
C LEU A 136 -3.71 -6.86 -8.23
N ILE A 137 -3.93 -5.56 -8.15
CA ILE A 137 -3.68 -4.77 -6.95
C ILE A 137 -5.01 -4.24 -6.42
N ASN A 138 -5.36 -4.65 -5.20
CA ASN A 138 -6.57 -4.21 -4.51
C ASN A 138 -6.19 -3.18 -3.46
N MET A 139 -6.80 -1.99 -3.50
CA MET A 139 -6.56 -0.91 -2.55
C MET A 139 -7.85 -0.47 -1.87
N ARG A 140 -7.83 -0.41 -0.55
CA ARG A 140 -8.83 0.24 0.30
C ARG A 140 -8.22 1.45 0.97
N LEU A 141 -8.64 2.64 0.58
CA LEU A 141 -8.13 3.91 1.08
C LEU A 141 -9.09 4.55 2.08
N GLN A 142 -8.52 5.18 3.10
CA GLN A 142 -9.18 6.15 3.98
C GLN A 142 -8.37 7.45 3.96
N LEU A 143 -9.02 8.57 3.66
CA LEU A 143 -8.39 9.89 3.74
C LEU A 143 -8.75 10.53 5.07
N LEU A 144 -7.74 10.97 5.81
CA LEU A 144 -7.87 11.54 7.13
C LEU A 144 -7.48 13.01 7.14
N GLU A 145 -8.26 13.81 7.86
CA GLU A 145 -7.90 15.16 8.26
C GLU A 145 -7.76 15.19 9.78
N TYR A 146 -6.69 15.80 10.30
CA TYR A 146 -6.54 16.01 11.74
C TYR A 146 -7.15 17.34 12.12
N ARG A 147 -8.08 17.31 13.08
CA ARG A 147 -8.74 18.52 13.58
C ARG A 147 -8.47 18.69 15.06
N ASN A 148 -8.20 19.94 15.45
CA ASN A 148 -8.20 20.34 16.85
C ASN A 148 -9.65 20.41 17.33
N ILE A 149 -9.89 19.86 18.51
CA ILE A 149 -11.10 20.09 19.28
C ILE A 149 -10.69 20.81 20.56
N ALA A 150 -11.33 21.94 20.82
CA ALA A 150 -11.34 22.55 22.13
C ALA A 150 -12.36 21.81 22.98
N LEU A 151 -11.91 21.30 24.13
CA LEU A 151 -12.78 20.70 25.15
C LEU A 151 -13.28 21.76 26.12
#